data_AF-A0AAV9ZXZ4-F1
#
_entry.id   AF-A0AAV9ZXZ4-F1
#
_cell.length_a   1.000
_cell.length_b   1.000
_cell.length_c   1.000
_cell.angle_alpha   90.00
_cell.angle_beta   90.00
_cell.angle_gamma   90.00
#
_symmetry.space_group_name_H-M   'P 1'
#
loop_
_entity.id
_entity.type
_entity.pdbx_description
1 polymer ?
#
loop_
_entity_poly.entity_id
_entity_poly.type
_entity_poly.pdbx_seq_one_letter_code
_entity_poly.pdbx_strand_id
1 'polypeptide(L)'
;ITDSAEPPMYPADPWHKVVFHRVPLMQPGALPSDRDFIREVAKRNQLPGTQYRIGNVRFLLERDKAPREEVTVRVDFIEQEDARRFLRDGIFLFGSHCRATRYKPR
;
A
#
# COMPACT_ATOMS: atom_id res chain seq x y z
N ILE A 1 -25.04 23.59 19.08
CA ILE A 1 -24.83 22.62 17.97
C ILE A 1 -23.31 22.56 17.78
N THR A 2 -22.65 21.64 18.48
CA THR A 2 -21.21 21.44 18.37
C THR A 2 -20.99 20.18 17.55
N ASP A 3 -20.67 20.39 16.28
CA ASP A 3 -20.25 19.40 15.30
C ASP A 3 -18.95 18.75 15.80
N SER A 4 -19.11 17.65 16.53
CA SER A 4 -18.01 16.82 16.97
C SER A 4 -17.74 15.81 15.87
N ALA A 5 -16.89 16.16 14.92
CA ALA A 5 -16.33 15.19 13.99
C ALA A 5 -15.41 14.26 14.80
N GLU A 6 -15.98 13.15 15.31
CA GLU A 6 -15.20 12.10 15.94
C GLU A 6 -14.12 11.63 14.95
N PRO A 7 -12.83 11.59 15.35
CA PRO A 7 -11.79 11.07 14.49
C PRO A 7 -12.11 9.60 14.18
N PRO A 8 -11.95 9.14 12.92
CA PRO A 8 -12.30 7.78 12.55
C PRO A 8 -11.56 6.79 13.45
N MET A 9 -12.31 6.00 14.21
CA MET A 9 -11.76 4.91 15.03
C MET A 9 -11.05 3.92 14.11
N TYR A 10 -9.71 3.90 14.17
CA TYR A 10 -8.93 2.85 13.52
C TYR A 10 -9.29 1.51 14.17
N PRO A 11 -9.68 0.48 13.40
CA PRO A 11 -10.07 -0.81 13.97
C PRO A 11 -8.89 -1.43 14.75
N ALA A 12 -9.20 -2.06 15.88
CA ALA A 12 -8.22 -2.76 16.74
C ALA A 12 -7.40 -3.83 16.00
N ASP A 13 -7.94 -4.33 14.89
CA ASP A 13 -7.27 -5.24 13.98
C ASP A 13 -6.79 -4.49 12.73
N PRO A 14 -5.48 -4.34 12.47
CA PRO A 14 -4.96 -3.59 11.33
C PRO A 14 -5.08 -4.40 10.03
N TRP A 15 -6.25 -4.99 9.74
CA TRP A 15 -6.54 -5.64 8.45
C TRP A 15 -6.32 -4.69 7.29
N HIS A 16 -6.62 -3.41 7.47
CA HIS A 16 -6.49 -2.39 6.44
C HIS A 16 -5.03 -2.08 6.10
N LYS A 17 -4.07 -2.38 6.97
CA LYS A 17 -2.65 -2.06 6.76
C LYS A 17 -1.92 -3.27 6.20
N VAL A 18 -1.61 -3.22 4.92
CA VAL A 18 -0.89 -4.27 4.20
C VAL A 18 0.49 -3.77 3.82
N VAL A 19 1.48 -4.64 3.96
CA VAL A 19 2.88 -4.38 3.57
C VAL A 19 3.19 -5.21 2.35
N PHE A 20 3.61 -4.54 1.29
CA PHE A 20 4.16 -5.15 0.08
C PHE A 20 5.68 -5.13 0.14
N HIS A 21 6.27 -6.30 0.04
CA HIS A 21 7.72 -6.49 0.09
C HIS A 21 8.30 -6.59 -1.31
N ARG A 22 9.54 -6.12 -1.45
CA ARG A 22 10.30 -6.22 -2.70
C ARG A 22 9.57 -5.63 -3.91
N VAL A 23 8.94 -4.48 -3.71
CA VAL A 23 8.30 -3.74 -4.80
C VAL A 23 9.40 -3.14 -5.67
N PRO A 24 9.52 -3.52 -6.95
CA PRO A 24 10.58 -3.00 -7.81
C PRO A 24 10.35 -1.53 -8.15
N LEU A 25 11.43 -0.79 -8.28
CA LEU A 25 11.40 0.60 -8.74
C LEU A 25 11.51 0.64 -10.26
N MET A 26 10.76 1.55 -10.89
CA MET A 26 10.90 1.80 -12.33
C MET A 26 12.25 2.42 -12.68
N GLN A 27 12.82 3.20 -11.76
CA GLN A 27 14.14 3.80 -11.88
C GLN A 27 14.88 3.63 -10.55
N PRO A 28 16.09 3.05 -10.55
CA PRO A 28 16.93 2.97 -9.35
C PRO A 28 17.08 4.35 -8.69
N GLY A 29 16.93 4.41 -7.36
CA GLY A 29 17.06 5.65 -6.60
C GLY A 29 15.81 6.55 -6.58
N ALA A 30 14.81 6.31 -7.43
CA ALA A 30 13.62 7.15 -7.54
C ALA A 30 12.36 6.41 -7.06
N LEU A 31 11.73 6.93 -6.02
CA LEU A 31 10.41 6.43 -5.58
C LEU A 31 9.33 6.90 -6.54
N PRO A 32 8.36 6.05 -6.90
CA PRO A 32 7.18 6.50 -7.61
C PRO A 32 6.37 7.44 -6.70
N SER A 33 5.64 8.38 -7.32
CA SER A 33 4.66 9.17 -6.58
C SER A 33 3.52 8.26 -6.08
N ASP A 34 2.85 8.63 -4.99
CA ASP A 34 1.68 7.90 -4.49
C ASP A 34 0.62 7.71 -5.59
N ARG A 35 0.42 8.74 -6.43
CA ARG A 35 -0.52 8.72 -7.55
C ARG A 35 -0.14 7.67 -8.61
N ASP A 36 1.14 7.59 -8.97
CA ASP A 36 1.62 6.61 -9.95
C ASP A 36 1.54 5.19 -9.40
N PHE A 37 1.87 5.03 -8.11
CA PHE A 37 1.74 3.76 -7.41
C PHE A 37 0.28 3.27 -7.41
N ILE A 38 -0.67 4.12 -6.99
CA ILE A 38 -2.11 3.79 -6.97
C ILE A 38 -2.60 3.45 -8.40
N ARG A 39 -2.14 4.19 -9.41
CA ARG A 39 -2.49 3.91 -10.81
C ARG A 39 -1.99 2.53 -11.27
N GLU A 40 -0.77 2.15 -10.90
CA GLU A 40 -0.21 0.84 -11.24
C GLU A 40 -0.98 -0.29 -10.54
N VAL A 41 -1.28 -0.13 -9.24
CA VAL A 41 -2.13 -1.05 -8.48
C VAL A 41 -3.46 -1.27 -9.22
N ALA A 42 -4.13 -0.17 -9.60
CA ALA A 42 -5.42 -0.20 -10.30
C ALA A 42 -5.35 -0.96 -11.62
N LYS A 43 -4.37 -0.59 -12.46
CA LYS A 43 -4.20 -1.10 -13.81
C LYS A 43 -3.88 -2.59 -13.84
N ARG A 44 -3.02 -3.05 -12.92
CA ARG A 44 -2.50 -4.42 -12.93
C ARG A 44 -3.37 -5.41 -12.16
N ASN A 45 -4.10 -4.96 -11.15
CA ASN A 45 -4.81 -5.84 -10.22
C ASN A 45 -6.33 -5.81 -10.39
N GLN A 46 -6.83 -5.20 -11.47
CA GLN A 46 -8.26 -5.14 -11.82
C GLN A 46 -9.11 -4.56 -10.68
N LEU A 47 -8.68 -3.42 -10.14
CA LEU A 47 -9.40 -2.70 -9.09
C LEU A 47 -10.18 -1.52 -9.70
N PRO A 48 -11.44 -1.68 -10.09
CA PRO A 48 -12.26 -0.55 -10.53
C PRO A 48 -12.42 0.45 -9.38
N GLY A 49 -12.19 1.74 -9.65
CA GLY A 49 -12.35 2.83 -8.66
C GLY A 49 -11.23 2.96 -7.63
N THR A 50 -10.03 2.43 -7.90
CA THR A 50 -8.89 2.30 -6.93
C THR A 50 -8.56 3.56 -6.13
N GLN A 51 -8.74 4.76 -6.68
CA GLN A 51 -8.46 6.01 -5.97
C GLN A 51 -9.32 6.24 -4.72
N TYR A 52 -10.46 5.53 -4.62
CA TYR A 52 -11.34 5.56 -3.46
C TYR A 52 -11.20 4.31 -2.56
N ARG A 53 -10.30 3.38 -2.91
CA ARG A 53 -10.10 2.09 -2.23
C ARG A 53 -8.76 2.01 -1.49
N ILE A 54 -7.82 2.91 -1.83
CA ILE A 54 -6.52 3.06 -1.18
C ILE A 54 -6.51 4.41 -0.45
N GLY A 55 -6.24 4.37 0.85
CA GLY A 55 -6.09 5.56 1.69
C GLY A 55 -4.67 6.10 1.65
N ASN A 56 -3.78 5.56 2.48
CA ASN A 56 -2.41 6.04 2.64
C ASN A 56 -1.40 5.07 2.01
N VAL A 57 -0.43 5.61 1.27
CA VAL A 57 0.74 4.88 0.77
C VAL A 57 1.97 5.40 1.50
N ARG A 58 2.81 4.49 2.01
CA ARG A 58 4.05 4.86 2.70
C ARG A 58 5.19 3.93 2.31
N PHE A 59 6.21 4.48 1.68
CA PHE A 59 7.47 3.79 1.42
C PHE A 59 8.26 3.63 2.72
N LEU A 60 8.59 2.38 3.05
CA LEU A 60 9.36 1.99 4.24
C LEU A 60 10.82 1.85 3.82
N LEU A 61 11.59 2.91 4.00
CA LEU A 61 13.02 2.94 3.77
C LEU A 61 13.78 2.94 5.10
N GLU A 62 14.97 2.34 5.11
CA GLU A 62 15.93 2.56 6.19
C GLU A 62 16.39 4.02 6.15
N ARG A 63 16.56 4.64 7.34
CA ARG A 63 17.11 6.00 7.43
C ARG A 63 18.46 6.03 6.70
N ASP A 64 18.64 7.06 5.87
CA ASP A 64 19.89 7.36 5.14
C ASP A 64 20.26 6.39 4.02
N LYS A 65 19.39 5.45 3.64
CA LYS A 65 19.62 4.58 2.47
C LYS A 65 18.76 5.01 1.29
N ALA A 66 19.43 5.36 0.19
CA ALA A 66 18.76 5.51 -1.10
C ALA A 66 18.17 4.16 -1.54
N PRO A 67 16.93 4.15 -2.07
CA PRO A 67 16.31 2.93 -2.55
C PRO A 67 17.06 2.43 -3.78
N ARG A 68 17.63 1.21 -3.73
CA ARG A 68 18.50 0.71 -4.82
C ARG A 68 17.67 0.19 -5.99
N GLU A 69 16.93 -0.88 -5.77
CA GLU A 69 16.20 -1.60 -6.84
C GLU A 69 14.78 -1.96 -6.42
N GLU A 70 14.59 -2.25 -5.13
CA GLU A 70 13.32 -2.63 -4.55
C GLU A 70 13.06 -1.85 -3.27
N VAL A 71 11.78 -1.69 -2.93
CA VAL A 71 11.32 -1.04 -1.71
C VAL A 71 10.21 -1.83 -1.03
N THR A 72 10.06 -1.61 0.26
CA THR A 72 8.90 -2.12 1.01
C THR A 72 7.88 -0.98 1.12
N VAL A 73 6.61 -1.26 0.85
CA VAL A 73 5.55 -0.25 0.84
C VAL A 73 4.44 -0.69 1.77
N ARG A 74 4.02 0.19 2.68
CA ARG A 74 2.79 0.03 3.44
C ARG A 74 1.66 0.73 2.70
N VAL A 75 0.54 0.03 2.54
CA VAL A 75 -0.67 0.55 1.93
C VAL A 75 -1.83 0.32 2.90
N ASP A 76 -2.57 1.40 3.14
CA ASP A 76 -3.77 1.37 3.95
C ASP A 76 -4.97 1.26 2.98
N PHE A 77 -5.66 0.13 3.04
CA PHE A 77 -6.85 -0.17 2.22
C PHE A 77 -8.12 0.27 2.94
N ILE A 78 -9.06 0.84 2.18
CA ILE A 78 -10.36 1.27 2.69
C ILE A 78 -11.30 0.04 2.77
N GLU A 79 -11.24 -0.84 1.77
CA GLU A 79 -12.08 -2.03 1.68
C GLU A 79 -11.39 -3.28 2.23
N GLN A 80 -12.08 -4.02 3.10
CA GLN A 80 -11.54 -5.22 3.74
C GLN A 80 -11.28 -6.34 2.73
N GLU A 81 -12.13 -6.47 1.71
CA GLU A 81 -12.00 -7.49 0.68
C GLU A 81 -10.71 -7.34 -0.12
N ASP A 82 -10.31 -6.10 -0.44
CA ASP A 82 -9.06 -5.83 -1.15
C ASP A 82 -7.86 -6.21 -0.31
N ALA A 83 -7.83 -5.77 0.95
CA ALA A 83 -6.77 -6.10 1.86
C ALA A 83 -6.62 -7.63 2.00
N ARG A 84 -7.73 -8.34 2.19
CA ARG A 84 -7.75 -9.81 2.28
C ARG A 84 -7.28 -10.48 1.00
N ARG A 85 -7.75 -10.02 -0.17
CA ARG A 85 -7.32 -10.51 -1.48
C ARG A 85 -5.82 -10.38 -1.64
N PHE A 86 -5.27 -9.19 -1.39
CA PHE A 86 -3.83 -8.97 -1.51
C PHE A 86 -3.01 -9.73 -0.48
N LEU A 87 -3.50 -9.89 0.74
CA LEU A 87 -2.84 -10.71 1.76
C LEU A 87 -2.77 -12.19 1.39
N ARG A 88 -3.78 -12.71 0.68
CA ARG A 88 -3.83 -14.10 0.21
C ARG A 88 -3.00 -14.30 -1.05
N ASP A 89 -3.21 -13.43 -2.03
CA ASP A 89 -2.74 -13.66 -3.40
C ASP A 89 -1.41 -12.96 -3.68
N GLY A 90 -1.03 -11.95 -2.88
CA GLY A 90 0.02 -11.00 -3.24
C GLY A 90 -0.48 -9.92 -4.19
N ILE A 91 0.41 -9.11 -4.74
CA ILE A 91 0.07 -8.02 -5.67
C ILE A 91 1.03 -8.00 -6.85
N PHE A 92 0.55 -7.64 -8.05
CA PHE A 92 1.41 -7.42 -9.20
C PHE A 92 1.70 -5.92 -9.38
N LEU A 93 2.97 -5.54 -9.31
CA LEU A 93 3.43 -4.14 -9.40
C LEU A 93 4.71 -4.05 -10.24
N PHE A 94 4.75 -3.08 -11.15
CA PHE A 94 5.92 -2.75 -11.96
C PHE A 94 6.57 -3.98 -12.64
N GLY A 95 5.75 -4.92 -13.09
CA GLY A 95 6.20 -6.13 -13.78
C GLY A 95 6.58 -7.32 -12.89
N SER A 96 6.46 -7.20 -11.56
CA SER A 96 6.80 -8.28 -10.63
C SER A 96 5.66 -8.62 -9.67
N HIS A 97 5.61 -9.88 -9.24
CA HIS A 97 4.72 -10.33 -8.20
C HIS A 97 5.33 -10.11 -6.81
N CYS A 98 4.74 -9.20 -6.06
CA CYS A 98 5.21 -8.76 -4.75
C CYS A 98 4.46 -9.50 -3.64
N ARG A 99 5.20 -9.96 -2.63
CA ARG A 99 4.60 -10.62 -1.46
C ARG A 99 3.92 -9.58 -0.58
N ALA A 100 2.71 -9.91 -0.10
CA ALA A 100 2.00 -9.11 0.87
C ALA A 100 2.06 -9.75 2.27
N THR A 101 2.09 -8.92 3.32
CA THR A 101 1.89 -9.36 4.70
C THR A 101 1.11 -8.32 5.48
N ARG A 102 0.43 -8.74 6.55
CA ARG A 102 -0.22 -7.80 7.45
C ARG A 102 0.81 -6.92 8.16
N TYR A 103 0.55 -5.62 8.26
CA TYR A 103 1.37 -4.74 9.08
C TYR A 103 1.24 -5.13 10.55
N LYS A 104 2.38 -5.33 11.22
CA LYS A 104 2.47 -5.57 12.66
C LYS A 104 3.22 -4.38 13.28
N PRO A 105 2.54 -3.47 14.00
CA PRO A 105 3.25 -2.44 14.76
C PRO A 105 4.16 -3.13 15.78
N ARG A 106 5.40 -2.65 15.88
CA ARG A 106 6.35 -3.06 16.92
C ARG A 106 6.05 -2.32 18.21
#